data_AF-A0A7C5V7D6-F1
#
_entry.id   AF-A0A7C5V7D6-F1
#
_cell.length_a   1.000
_cell.length_b   1.000
_cell.length_c   1.000
_cell.angle_alpha   90.00
_cell.angle_beta   90.00
_cell.angle_gamma   90.00
#
_symmetry.space_group_name_H-M   'P 1'
#
loop_
_entity.id
_entity.type
_entity.pdbx_description
1 polymer ?
#
loop_
_entity_poly.entity_id
_entity_poly.type
_entity_poly.pdbx_seq_one_letter_code
_entity_poly.pdbx_strand_id
1 'polypeptide(L)'
;MANEKLVFRIVNIWMAFIALLMIATQVSHWEHVPWNAWVNEALYFLLFLLSLAISLVEPNNKEVYINMAILFFIHSLSFVNVFMGEGYLFGSTAFAFNYYIYKNIIFIFLFNFCIIYSMVRYLFSRQSKAEAYGLTLLILLPVFIYNFHPFLLGAKWISNLGGSVFPVLFKRILMTHFLSLFLMIGYGVKLLKTDRNMGHYINTINALFFVFLVILMADAVSEVYQFQIYATSQIILTSILIFFGIVLVKKLYFINSEYGQFYESLIRNQGRLGRLAVKRHNSDLNTQLVQLARGYLTHRRNYLFLLSYATASVIVYFRFPRYTTLNFFIIVFSVAVVFWVIAMLYKK
;
A
#
# COMPACT_ATOMS: atom_id res chain seq x y z
N MET A 1 -21.98 1.05 -21.94
CA MET A 1 -21.15 1.42 -23.11
C MET A 1 -19.85 2.18 -22.81
N ALA A 2 -19.83 3.40 -22.24
CA ALA A 2 -18.56 4.13 -22.03
C ALA A 2 -17.62 3.44 -21.00
N ASN A 3 -18.19 2.85 -19.95
CA ASN A 3 -17.45 2.11 -18.92
C ASN A 3 -16.79 0.83 -19.43
N GLU A 4 -17.52 0.04 -20.24
CA GLU A 4 -17.04 -1.23 -20.76
C GLU A 4 -15.82 -1.01 -21.67
N LYS A 5 -15.84 0.05 -22.48
CA LYS A 5 -14.69 0.44 -23.32
C LYS A 5 -13.46 0.79 -22.50
N LEU A 6 -13.61 1.48 -21.36
CA LEU A 6 -12.49 1.84 -20.49
C LEU A 6 -11.90 0.61 -19.79
N VAL A 7 -12.74 -0.25 -19.20
CA VAL A 7 -12.30 -1.48 -18.54
C VAL A 7 -11.59 -2.41 -19.54
N PHE A 8 -12.16 -2.58 -20.73
CA PHE A 8 -11.55 -3.36 -21.80
C PHE A 8 -10.17 -2.81 -22.21
N ARG A 9 -10.02 -1.49 -22.32
CA ARG A 9 -8.73 -0.85 -22.61
C ARG A 9 -7.70 -1.11 -21.51
N ILE A 10 -8.09 -0.98 -20.24
CA ILE A 10 -7.19 -1.25 -19.09
C ILE A 10 -6.71 -2.71 -19.12
N VAL A 11 -7.63 -3.66 -19.30
CA VAL A 11 -7.30 -5.09 -19.36
C VAL A 11 -6.37 -5.38 -20.52
N ASN A 12 -6.61 -4.83 -21.72
CA ASN A 12 -5.73 -5.07 -22.87
C ASN A 12 -4.32 -4.52 -22.67
N ILE A 13 -4.17 -3.31 -22.10
CA ILE A 13 -2.86 -2.74 -21.79
C ILE A 13 -2.15 -3.59 -20.73
N TRP A 14 -2.88 -4.07 -19.72
CA TRP A 14 -2.32 -4.95 -18.70
C TRP A 14 -1.89 -6.31 -19.27
N MET A 15 -2.69 -6.93 -20.14
CA MET A 15 -2.35 -8.19 -20.82
C MET A 15 -1.14 -8.02 -21.74
N ALA A 16 -1.01 -6.89 -22.44
CA ALA A 16 0.18 -6.57 -23.22
C ALA A 16 1.42 -6.47 -22.33
N PHE A 17 1.30 -5.85 -21.15
CA PHE A 17 2.40 -5.81 -20.17
C PHE A 17 2.75 -7.20 -19.62
N ILE A 18 1.77 -8.06 -19.33
CA ILE A 18 2.03 -9.45 -18.94
C ILE A 18 2.78 -10.20 -20.04
N ALA A 19 2.37 -10.04 -21.30
CA ALA A 19 3.08 -10.64 -22.44
C ALA A 19 4.53 -10.15 -22.52
N LEU A 20 4.78 -8.86 -22.28
CA LEU A 20 6.14 -8.31 -22.20
C LEU A 20 6.94 -8.92 -21.04
N LEU A 21 6.35 -9.09 -19.86
CA LEU A 21 7.01 -9.77 -18.73
C LEU A 21 7.35 -11.22 -19.08
N MET A 22 6.44 -11.95 -19.73
CA MET A 22 6.65 -13.33 -20.18
C MET A 22 7.76 -13.45 -21.24
N ILE A 23 7.90 -12.47 -22.12
CA ILE A 23 9.02 -12.40 -23.06
C ILE A 23 10.32 -12.09 -22.30
N ALA A 24 10.26 -11.18 -21.33
CA ALA A 24 11.42 -10.80 -20.54
C ALA A 24 11.99 -11.97 -19.74
N THR A 25 11.17 -12.93 -19.28
CA THR A 25 11.66 -14.14 -18.59
C THR A 25 12.50 -15.06 -19.47
N GLN A 26 12.47 -14.92 -20.80
CA GLN A 26 13.31 -15.70 -21.72
C GLN A 26 14.73 -15.13 -21.87
N VAL A 27 14.99 -13.95 -21.31
CA VAL A 27 16.27 -13.26 -21.42
C VAL A 27 17.13 -13.52 -20.18
N SER A 28 18.46 -13.35 -20.26
CA SER A 28 19.38 -13.54 -19.13
C SER A 28 18.95 -12.70 -17.92
N HIS A 29 18.54 -13.38 -16.84
CA HIS A 29 18.09 -12.80 -15.58
C HIS A 29 18.49 -13.71 -14.42
N TRP A 30 18.40 -13.19 -13.20
CA TRP A 30 18.72 -13.94 -11.99
C TRP A 30 17.90 -15.24 -11.90
N GLU A 31 18.56 -16.38 -11.74
CA GLU A 31 17.95 -17.72 -11.83
C GLU A 31 16.94 -18.03 -10.70
N HIS A 32 16.95 -17.24 -9.61
CA HIS A 32 16.17 -17.50 -8.41
C HIS A 32 15.02 -16.50 -8.17
N VAL A 33 14.51 -15.88 -9.24
CA VAL A 33 13.36 -14.97 -9.11
C VAL A 33 12.08 -15.79 -8.91
N PRO A 34 11.39 -15.67 -7.77
CA PRO A 34 10.17 -16.43 -7.53
C PRO A 34 9.05 -15.95 -8.46
N TRP A 35 8.20 -16.87 -8.91
CA TRP A 35 7.04 -16.56 -9.77
C TRP A 35 6.14 -15.46 -9.18
N ASN A 36 5.99 -15.42 -7.85
CA ASN A 36 5.24 -14.39 -7.14
C ASN A 36 5.76 -12.97 -7.39
N ALA A 37 7.07 -12.79 -7.62
CA ALA A 37 7.63 -11.48 -7.93
C ALA A 37 7.08 -10.96 -9.25
N TRP A 38 7.07 -11.79 -10.31
CA TRP A 38 6.49 -11.44 -11.61
C TRP A 38 5.00 -11.10 -11.53
N VAL A 39 4.25 -11.85 -10.71
CA VAL A 39 2.83 -11.57 -10.46
C VAL A 39 2.65 -10.25 -9.74
N ASN A 40 3.48 -9.95 -8.75
CA ASN A 40 3.45 -8.67 -8.04
C ASN A 40 3.75 -7.49 -8.98
N GLU A 41 4.73 -7.61 -9.88
CA GLU A 41 5.02 -6.60 -10.90
C GLU A 41 3.83 -6.35 -11.83
N ALA A 42 3.20 -7.44 -12.31
CA ALA A 42 1.99 -7.35 -13.13
C ALA A 42 0.84 -6.68 -12.36
N LEU A 43 0.64 -7.01 -11.08
CA LEU A 43 -0.39 -6.40 -10.26
C LEU A 43 -0.09 -4.91 -10.02
N TYR A 44 1.15 -4.52 -9.71
CA TYR A 44 1.51 -3.11 -9.59
C TYR A 44 1.17 -2.31 -10.86
N PHE A 45 1.45 -2.87 -12.03
CA PHE A 45 1.08 -2.20 -13.29
C PHE A 45 -0.44 -2.07 -13.45
N LEU A 46 -1.23 -3.08 -13.08
CA LEU A 46 -2.69 -2.98 -13.06
C LEU A 46 -3.17 -1.89 -12.09
N LEU A 47 -2.61 -1.83 -10.88
CA LEU A 47 -2.94 -0.81 -9.89
C LEU A 47 -2.60 0.60 -10.40
N PHE A 48 -1.47 0.76 -11.11
CA PHE A 48 -1.13 2.00 -11.80
C PHE A 48 -2.22 2.40 -12.79
N LEU A 49 -2.63 1.51 -13.70
CA LEU A 49 -3.65 1.80 -14.71
C LEU A 49 -4.99 2.18 -14.07
N LEU A 50 -5.40 1.45 -13.03
CA LEU A 50 -6.64 1.72 -12.29
C LEU A 50 -6.59 3.06 -11.55
N SER A 51 -5.51 3.32 -10.81
CA SER A 51 -5.32 4.60 -10.10
C SER A 51 -5.29 5.78 -11.08
N LEU A 52 -4.59 5.63 -12.21
CA LEU A 52 -4.55 6.65 -13.26
C LEU A 52 -5.95 6.89 -13.84
N ALA A 53 -6.66 5.84 -14.22
CA ALA A 53 -8.02 5.94 -14.76
C ALA A 53 -8.99 6.62 -13.78
N ILE A 54 -8.94 6.27 -12.50
CA ILE A 54 -9.73 6.92 -11.45
C ILE A 54 -9.36 8.41 -11.36
N SER A 55 -8.07 8.75 -11.35
CA SER A 55 -7.61 10.14 -11.25
C SER A 55 -8.06 11.04 -12.40
N LEU A 56 -8.34 10.47 -13.58
CA LEU A 56 -8.83 11.23 -14.73
C LEU A 56 -10.29 11.66 -14.57
N VAL A 57 -11.08 10.92 -13.77
CA VAL A 57 -12.53 11.14 -13.63
C VAL A 57 -12.90 11.64 -12.23
N GLU A 58 -12.12 11.33 -11.20
CA GLU A 58 -12.33 11.75 -9.81
C GLU A 58 -12.09 13.27 -9.64
N PRO A 59 -13.09 14.04 -9.16
CA PRO A 59 -12.94 15.49 -8.98
C PRO A 59 -12.33 15.90 -7.63
N ASN A 60 -12.59 15.16 -6.55
CA ASN A 60 -12.38 15.66 -5.18
C ASN A 60 -11.06 15.19 -4.55
N ASN A 61 -10.65 13.96 -4.87
CA ASN A 61 -9.45 13.33 -4.31
C ASN A 61 -8.49 12.84 -5.39
N LYS A 62 -8.52 13.49 -6.55
CA LYS A 62 -7.69 13.17 -7.72
C LYS A 62 -6.23 12.96 -7.36
N GLU A 63 -5.68 13.83 -6.54
CA GLU A 63 -4.27 13.86 -6.20
C GLU A 63 -3.83 12.62 -5.41
N VAL A 64 -4.71 12.06 -4.57
CA VAL A 64 -4.44 10.79 -3.87
C VAL A 64 -4.22 9.67 -4.89
N TYR A 65 -5.08 9.57 -5.90
CA TYR A 65 -4.95 8.57 -6.95
C TYR A 65 -3.78 8.83 -7.90
N ILE A 66 -3.41 10.09 -8.15
CA ILE A 66 -2.19 10.44 -8.91
C ILE A 66 -0.95 9.94 -8.16
N ASN A 67 -0.85 10.23 -6.86
CA ASN A 67 0.29 9.80 -6.05
C ASN A 67 0.39 8.27 -6.01
N MET A 68 -0.75 7.57 -5.86
CA MET A 68 -0.80 6.12 -5.96
C MET A 68 -0.37 5.60 -7.34
N ALA A 69 -0.83 6.25 -8.43
CA ALA A 69 -0.45 5.86 -9.78
C ALA A 69 1.07 5.98 -9.98
N ILE A 70 1.69 7.06 -9.52
CA ILE A 70 3.14 7.26 -9.57
C ILE A 70 3.86 6.17 -8.77
N LEU A 71 3.43 5.91 -7.54
CA LEU A 71 4.00 4.87 -6.68
C LEU A 71 3.95 3.49 -7.35
N PHE A 72 2.77 3.08 -7.84
CA PHE A 72 2.58 1.77 -8.45
C PHE A 72 3.27 1.64 -9.81
N PHE A 73 3.36 2.72 -10.58
CA PHE A 73 4.10 2.73 -11.83
C PHE A 73 5.59 2.47 -11.58
N ILE A 74 6.20 3.22 -10.67
CA ILE A 74 7.61 3.04 -10.33
C ILE A 74 7.83 1.65 -9.73
N HIS A 75 6.90 1.15 -8.91
CA HIS A 75 6.96 -0.23 -8.43
C HIS A 75 6.94 -1.23 -9.59
N SER A 76 6.08 -1.07 -10.58
CA SER A 76 6.00 -1.97 -11.74
C SER A 76 7.22 -1.96 -12.66
N LEU A 77 8.14 -1.00 -12.52
CA LEU A 77 9.43 -0.98 -13.22
C LEU A 77 10.52 -1.75 -12.44
N SER A 78 10.18 -2.30 -11.28
CA SER A 78 11.10 -3.01 -10.41
C SER A 78 11.64 -4.29 -11.02
N PHE A 79 10.94 -4.87 -12.01
CA PHE A 79 11.40 -6.04 -12.75
C PHE A 79 12.78 -5.84 -13.39
N VAL A 80 13.19 -4.60 -13.69
CA VAL A 80 14.51 -4.33 -14.29
C VAL A 80 15.66 -4.82 -13.40
N ASN A 81 15.46 -4.90 -12.07
CA ASN A 81 16.49 -5.37 -11.14
C ASN A 81 17.04 -6.76 -11.47
N VAL A 82 16.17 -7.68 -11.89
CA VAL A 82 16.57 -9.08 -12.08
C VAL A 82 17.44 -9.26 -13.31
N PHE A 83 17.53 -8.24 -14.14
CA PHE A 83 18.36 -8.17 -15.35
C PHE A 83 19.67 -7.43 -15.13
N MET A 84 19.97 -6.99 -13.90
CA MET A 84 21.19 -6.24 -13.59
C MET A 84 22.27 -7.12 -12.95
N GLY A 85 23.53 -6.91 -13.34
CA GLY A 85 24.71 -7.56 -12.77
C GLY A 85 25.62 -8.19 -13.82
N GLU A 86 26.79 -8.65 -13.39
CA GLU A 86 27.75 -9.31 -14.29
C GLU A 86 27.14 -10.56 -14.93
N GLY A 87 27.17 -10.64 -16.25
CA GLY A 87 26.58 -11.75 -17.03
C GLY A 87 25.08 -11.63 -17.31
N TYR A 88 24.41 -10.59 -16.80
CA TYR A 88 23.02 -10.26 -17.12
C TYR A 88 22.94 -9.14 -18.16
N LEU A 89 21.73 -8.73 -18.53
CA LEU A 89 21.50 -7.74 -19.60
C LEU A 89 22.12 -6.37 -19.33
N PHE A 90 22.20 -5.93 -18.06
CA PHE A 90 22.55 -4.56 -17.74
C PHE A 90 23.60 -4.44 -16.62
N GLY A 91 24.62 -3.63 -16.87
CA GLY A 91 25.53 -3.09 -15.86
C GLY A 91 26.43 -4.14 -15.18
N SER A 92 27.23 -3.67 -14.23
CA SER A 92 28.09 -4.51 -13.37
C SER A 92 27.40 -4.84 -12.06
N THR A 93 27.97 -5.77 -11.28
CA THR A 93 27.50 -6.11 -9.93
C THR A 93 27.48 -4.88 -9.01
N ALA A 94 28.48 -4.01 -9.11
CA ALA A 94 28.52 -2.75 -8.36
C ALA A 94 27.40 -1.78 -8.77
N PHE A 95 27.04 -1.74 -10.06
CA PHE A 95 25.91 -0.95 -10.53
C PHE A 95 24.57 -1.50 -10.00
N ALA A 96 24.36 -2.82 -10.11
CA ALA A 96 23.16 -3.47 -9.59
C ALA A 96 22.96 -3.23 -8.09
N PHE A 97 24.04 -3.30 -7.32
CA PHE A 97 24.04 -3.03 -5.88
C PHE A 97 23.63 -1.59 -5.55
N ASN A 98 24.26 -0.59 -6.20
CA ASN A 98 23.90 0.81 -5.99
C ASN A 98 22.47 1.10 -6.46
N TYR A 99 22.07 0.54 -7.59
CA TYR A 99 20.71 0.67 -8.11
C TYR A 99 19.68 0.16 -7.09
N TYR A 100 19.91 -1.01 -6.49
CA TYR A 100 19.05 -1.56 -5.46
C TYR A 100 18.90 -0.62 -4.25
N ILE A 101 20.00 -0.04 -3.77
CA ILE A 101 19.99 0.91 -2.64
C ILE A 101 19.15 2.15 -2.99
N TYR A 102 19.46 2.83 -4.09
CA TYR A 102 18.77 4.07 -4.47
C TYR A 102 17.30 3.83 -4.80
N LYS A 103 16.97 2.70 -5.43
CA LYS A 103 15.60 2.27 -5.65
C LYS A 103 14.82 2.14 -4.34
N ASN A 104 15.38 1.47 -3.32
CA ASN A 104 14.72 1.36 -2.02
C ASN A 104 14.51 2.73 -1.35
N ILE A 105 15.49 3.64 -1.48
CA ILE A 105 15.40 5.03 -1.00
C ILE A 105 14.29 5.81 -1.72
N ILE A 106 14.12 5.61 -3.03
CA ILE A 106 13.03 6.24 -3.79
C ILE A 106 11.67 5.66 -3.37
N PHE A 107 11.57 4.34 -3.21
CA PHE A 107 10.31 3.72 -2.81
C PHE A 107 9.85 4.11 -1.42
N ILE A 108 10.77 4.15 -0.45
CA ILE A 108 10.41 4.58 0.89
C ILE A 108 9.91 6.03 0.88
N PHE A 109 10.49 6.91 0.07
CA PHE A 109 10.00 8.27 -0.09
C PHE A 109 8.57 8.30 -0.65
N LEU A 110 8.34 7.66 -1.81
CA LEU A 110 7.05 7.67 -2.49
C LEU A 110 5.94 7.03 -1.67
N PHE A 111 6.24 5.92 -0.99
CA PHE A 111 5.28 5.20 -0.18
C PHE A 111 4.84 6.04 1.03
N ASN A 112 5.79 6.60 1.78
CA ASN A 112 5.46 7.49 2.90
C ASN A 112 4.77 8.76 2.40
N PHE A 113 5.17 9.30 1.25
CA PHE A 113 4.52 10.47 0.66
C PHE A 113 3.05 10.20 0.35
N CYS A 114 2.70 9.06 -0.24
CA CYS A 114 1.30 8.69 -0.51
C CYS A 114 0.46 8.62 0.77
N ILE A 115 0.99 8.00 1.83
CA ILE A 115 0.32 7.89 3.13
C ILE A 115 0.14 9.29 3.73
N ILE A 116 1.25 10.02 3.93
CA ILE A 116 1.24 11.32 4.59
C ILE A 116 0.36 12.31 3.84
N TYR A 117 0.42 12.35 2.51
CA TYR A 117 -0.45 13.21 1.70
C TYR A 117 -1.93 12.92 1.95
N SER A 118 -2.30 11.64 1.93
CA SER A 118 -3.68 11.21 2.22
C SER A 118 -4.09 11.61 3.63
N MET A 119 -3.20 11.51 4.61
CA MET A 119 -3.46 11.94 6.00
C MET A 119 -3.61 13.47 6.09
N VAL A 120 -2.74 14.26 5.48
CA VAL A 120 -2.80 15.73 5.48
C VAL A 120 -4.13 16.19 4.90
N ARG A 121 -4.56 15.62 3.76
CA ARG A 121 -5.87 15.91 3.15
C ARG A 121 -7.04 15.62 4.10
N TYR A 122 -6.94 14.55 4.89
CA TYR A 122 -7.95 14.23 5.92
C TYR A 122 -7.98 15.25 7.05
N LEU A 123 -6.80 15.51 7.61
CA LEU A 123 -6.64 16.32 8.80
C LEU A 123 -7.03 17.78 8.51
N PHE A 124 -6.74 18.27 7.30
CA PHE A 124 -6.85 19.67 6.90
C PHE A 124 -7.61 19.86 5.57
N SER A 125 -8.88 19.48 5.54
CA SER A 125 -9.71 19.51 4.31
C SER A 125 -9.82 20.86 3.56
N ARG A 126 -9.55 21.98 4.23
CA ARG A 126 -9.76 23.34 3.66
C ARG A 126 -8.55 23.82 2.88
N GLN A 127 -7.48 23.03 2.85
CA GLN A 127 -6.24 23.40 2.19
C GLN A 127 -6.34 23.31 0.68
N SER A 128 -5.64 24.23 0.03
CA SER A 128 -5.36 24.13 -1.40
C SER A 128 -4.50 22.89 -1.70
N LYS A 129 -4.47 22.47 -2.96
CA LYS A 129 -3.67 21.31 -3.40
C LYS A 129 -2.18 21.54 -3.13
N ALA A 130 -1.70 22.76 -3.41
CA ALA A 130 -0.33 23.16 -3.18
C ALA A 130 0.04 23.16 -1.70
N GLU A 131 -0.84 23.68 -0.83
CA GLU A 131 -0.64 23.63 0.63
C GLU A 131 -0.54 22.19 1.15
N ALA A 132 -1.40 21.29 0.67
CA ALA A 132 -1.37 19.89 1.09
C ALA A 132 -0.05 19.21 0.68
N TYR A 133 0.45 19.47 -0.53
CA TYR A 133 1.76 19.00 -0.98
C TYR A 133 2.90 19.61 -0.16
N GLY A 134 2.85 20.94 0.07
CA GLY A 134 3.85 21.65 0.86
C GLY A 134 3.95 21.10 2.29
N LEU A 135 2.82 20.85 2.95
CA LEU A 135 2.80 20.24 4.28
C LEU A 135 3.27 18.79 4.29
N THR A 136 2.92 18.01 3.27
CA THR A 136 3.42 16.64 3.13
C THR A 136 4.93 16.62 3.05
N LEU A 137 5.51 17.50 2.22
CA LEU A 137 6.97 17.65 2.08
C LEU A 137 7.61 18.20 3.36
N LEU A 138 6.99 19.18 4.01
CA LEU A 138 7.48 19.76 5.27
C LEU A 138 7.59 18.70 6.38
N ILE A 139 6.67 17.74 6.41
CA ILE A 139 6.67 16.63 7.38
C ILE A 139 7.69 15.55 6.97
N LEU A 140 7.70 15.15 5.70
CA LEU A 140 8.50 14.00 5.23
C LEU A 140 9.98 14.34 5.00
N LEU A 141 10.28 15.49 4.37
CA LEU A 141 11.65 15.81 3.94
C LEU A 141 12.66 15.89 5.10
N PRO A 142 12.38 16.51 6.26
CA PRO A 142 13.36 16.57 7.35
C PRO A 142 13.77 15.17 7.83
N VAL A 143 12.79 14.28 8.01
CA VAL A 143 13.04 12.90 8.44
C VAL A 143 13.75 12.12 7.34
N PHE A 144 13.35 12.30 6.09
CA PHE A 144 13.96 11.62 4.95
C PHE A 144 15.42 12.03 4.73
N ILE A 145 15.71 13.34 4.72
CA ILE A 145 17.05 13.88 4.58
C ILE A 145 17.92 13.42 5.74
N TYR A 146 17.45 13.53 6.99
CA TYR A 146 18.21 13.06 8.15
C TYR A 146 18.60 11.58 8.04
N ASN A 147 17.66 10.73 7.59
CA ASN A 147 17.90 9.31 7.46
C ASN A 147 18.77 8.95 6.25
N PHE A 148 18.59 9.59 5.09
CA PHE A 148 19.21 9.12 3.84
C PHE A 148 20.31 10.02 3.29
N HIS A 149 20.55 11.21 3.86
CA HIS A 149 21.66 12.09 3.47
C HIS A 149 23.01 11.35 3.35
N PRO A 150 23.41 10.45 4.27
CA PRO A 150 24.66 9.71 4.11
C PRO A 150 24.77 8.87 2.83
N PHE A 151 23.64 8.30 2.35
CA PHE A 151 23.59 7.54 1.09
C PHE A 151 23.61 8.46 -0.15
N LEU A 152 23.13 9.70 0.00
CA LEU A 152 23.11 10.72 -1.06
C LEU A 152 24.47 11.39 -1.25
N LEU A 153 25.33 11.41 -0.22
CA LEU A 153 26.70 11.96 -0.29
C LEU A 153 27.66 11.14 -1.19
N GLY A 154 27.25 9.95 -1.64
CA GLY A 154 27.89 9.25 -2.74
C GLY A 154 28.49 7.88 -2.41
N ALA A 155 28.99 7.22 -3.45
CA ALA A 155 29.40 5.81 -3.43
C ALA A 155 30.49 5.47 -2.39
N LYS A 156 31.38 6.41 -2.04
CA LYS A 156 32.44 6.18 -1.04
C LYS A 156 31.89 5.80 0.33
N TRP A 157 30.79 6.43 0.76
CA TRP A 157 30.19 6.12 2.06
C TRP A 157 29.56 4.73 2.06
N ILE A 158 28.90 4.36 0.95
CA ILE A 158 28.35 3.01 0.75
C ILE A 158 29.47 1.96 0.77
N SER A 159 30.58 2.20 0.06
CA SER A 159 31.75 1.31 0.07
C SER A 159 32.35 1.13 1.47
N ASN A 160 32.42 2.21 2.26
CA ASN A 160 33.00 2.19 3.62
C ASN A 160 32.18 1.36 4.62
N LEU A 161 30.88 1.17 4.37
CA LEU A 161 30.02 0.35 5.23
C LEU A 161 30.24 -1.16 5.00
N GLY A 162 30.80 -1.58 3.87
CA GLY A 162 31.05 -2.99 3.54
C GLY A 162 29.81 -3.88 3.75
N GLY A 163 29.95 -4.96 4.52
CA GLY A 163 28.85 -5.89 4.81
C GLY A 163 27.70 -5.31 5.65
N SER A 164 27.85 -4.12 6.24
CA SER A 164 26.82 -3.50 7.09
C SER A 164 25.83 -2.61 6.33
N VAL A 165 26.01 -2.43 5.01
CA VAL A 165 25.16 -1.55 4.19
C VAL A 165 23.68 -1.86 4.32
N PHE A 166 23.28 -3.12 4.16
CA PHE A 166 21.87 -3.51 4.20
C PHE A 166 21.23 -3.32 5.58
N PRO A 167 21.79 -3.81 6.70
CA PRO A 167 21.25 -3.52 8.02
C PRO A 167 21.09 -2.02 8.30
N VAL A 168 22.08 -1.20 7.90
CA VAL A 168 22.02 0.26 8.09
C VAL A 168 20.94 0.90 7.21
N LEU A 169 20.81 0.48 5.95
CA LEU A 169 19.76 0.93 5.04
C LEU A 169 18.38 0.61 5.59
N PHE A 170 18.14 -0.66 5.95
CA PHE A 170 16.84 -1.12 6.43
C PHE A 170 16.46 -0.52 7.79
N LYS A 171 17.44 -0.25 8.67
CA LYS A 171 17.19 0.50 9.91
C LYS A 171 16.65 1.91 9.61
N ARG A 172 17.21 2.60 8.63
CA ARG A 172 16.78 3.96 8.22
C ARG A 172 15.43 3.96 7.50
N ILE A 173 15.17 2.93 6.70
CA ILE A 173 13.86 2.64 6.11
C ILE A 173 12.81 2.47 7.21
N LEU A 174 13.09 1.63 8.20
CA LEU A 174 12.20 1.38 9.34
C LEU A 174 11.91 2.68 10.13
N MET A 175 12.93 3.50 10.41
CA MET A 175 12.75 4.79 11.09
C MET A 175 11.86 5.75 10.29
N THR A 176 11.97 5.76 8.96
CA THR A 176 11.12 6.57 8.10
C THR A 176 9.67 6.07 8.11
N HIS A 177 9.46 4.76 8.12
CA HIS A 177 8.12 4.17 8.21
C HIS A 177 7.41 4.45 9.54
N PHE A 178 8.13 4.55 10.66
CA PHE A 178 7.54 4.93 11.94
C PHE A 178 6.79 6.27 11.87
N LEU A 179 7.30 7.24 11.11
CA LEU A 179 6.60 8.52 10.87
C LEU A 179 5.20 8.30 10.27
N SER A 180 5.11 7.52 9.19
CA SER A 180 3.83 7.20 8.57
C SER A 180 2.94 6.40 9.51
N LEU A 181 3.49 5.47 10.28
CA LEU A 181 2.73 4.67 11.24
C LEU A 181 2.05 5.57 12.28
N PHE A 182 2.78 6.51 12.88
CA PHE A 182 2.22 7.46 13.84
C PHE A 182 1.10 8.31 13.23
N LEU A 183 1.29 8.78 11.99
CA LEU A 183 0.26 9.57 11.29
C LEU A 183 -0.97 8.74 10.93
N MET A 184 -0.81 7.48 10.53
CA MET A 184 -1.93 6.57 10.26
C MET A 184 -2.71 6.23 11.53
N ILE A 185 -2.03 6.01 12.65
CA ILE A 185 -2.68 5.82 13.95
C ILE A 185 -3.47 7.08 14.32
N GLY A 186 -2.85 8.27 14.19
CA GLY A 186 -3.52 9.55 14.44
C GLY A 186 -4.75 9.77 13.57
N TYR A 187 -4.65 9.39 12.28
CA TYR A 187 -5.78 9.38 11.36
C TYR A 187 -6.89 8.43 11.81
N GLY A 188 -6.56 7.19 12.20
CA GLY A 188 -7.53 6.22 12.70
C GLY A 188 -8.26 6.72 13.95
N VAL A 189 -7.53 7.27 14.92
CA VAL A 189 -8.11 7.88 16.12
C VAL A 189 -9.05 9.04 15.78
N LYS A 190 -8.65 9.93 14.87
CA LYS A 190 -9.50 11.05 14.46
C LYS A 190 -10.71 10.59 13.65
N LEU A 191 -10.57 9.57 12.80
CA LEU A 191 -11.68 8.95 12.07
C LEU A 191 -12.71 8.34 13.01
N LEU A 192 -12.28 7.75 14.13
CA LEU A 192 -13.19 7.24 15.17
C LEU A 192 -13.89 8.36 15.95
N LYS A 193 -13.20 9.50 16.17
CA LYS A 193 -13.75 10.64 16.93
C LYS A 193 -14.59 11.59 16.09
N THR A 194 -14.35 11.64 14.79
CA THR A 194 -15.00 12.60 13.88
C THR A 194 -15.70 11.81 12.78
N ASP A 195 -17.03 12.00 12.62
CA ASP A 195 -17.84 11.43 11.53
C ASP A 195 -17.46 11.97 10.14
N ARG A 196 -16.25 12.50 9.99
CA ARG A 196 -15.75 13.10 8.78
C ARG A 196 -15.36 11.99 7.81
N ASN A 197 -16.15 11.81 6.76
CA ASN A 197 -15.84 10.83 5.72
C ASN A 197 -15.07 11.50 4.57
N MET A 198 -13.86 11.03 4.24
CA MET A 198 -13.19 11.40 2.98
C MET A 198 -13.68 10.60 1.77
N GLY A 199 -14.60 9.65 2.01
CA GLY A 199 -15.10 8.71 1.02
C GLY A 199 -14.76 7.29 1.45
N HIS A 200 -15.73 6.39 1.34
CA HIS A 200 -15.60 5.01 1.79
C HIS A 200 -14.33 4.32 1.21
N TYR A 201 -14.10 4.51 -0.08
CA TYR A 201 -12.98 3.90 -0.80
C TYR A 201 -11.61 4.41 -0.33
N ILE A 202 -11.48 5.69 0.03
CA ILE A 202 -10.21 6.25 0.52
C ILE A 202 -9.87 5.69 1.90
N ASN A 203 -10.87 5.53 2.77
CA ASN A 203 -10.66 4.91 4.07
C ASN A 203 -10.23 3.44 3.92
N THR A 204 -10.83 2.70 2.98
CA THR A 204 -10.40 1.31 2.67
C THR A 204 -8.98 1.28 2.09
N ILE A 205 -8.64 2.18 1.18
CA ILE A 205 -7.29 2.35 0.62
C ILE A 205 -6.27 2.61 1.74
N ASN A 206 -6.58 3.53 2.66
CA ASN A 206 -5.73 3.82 3.80
C ASN A 206 -5.60 2.61 4.74
N ALA A 207 -6.66 1.82 4.94
CA ALA A 207 -6.55 0.58 5.71
C ALA A 207 -5.60 -0.42 5.02
N LEU A 208 -5.66 -0.56 3.70
CA LEU A 208 -4.72 -1.40 2.95
C LEU A 208 -3.29 -0.86 3.02
N PHE A 209 -3.09 0.45 2.92
CA PHE A 209 -1.77 1.07 3.14
C PHE A 209 -1.25 0.82 4.55
N PHE A 210 -2.11 0.75 5.57
CA PHE A 210 -1.70 0.43 6.93
C PHE A 210 -1.18 -1.01 7.01
N VAL A 211 -1.93 -1.98 6.47
CA VAL A 211 -1.47 -3.38 6.44
C VAL A 211 -0.16 -3.49 5.66
N PHE A 212 -0.07 -2.82 4.51
CA PHE A 212 1.14 -2.81 3.69
C PHE A 212 2.33 -2.20 4.44
N LEU A 213 2.14 -1.06 5.11
CA LEU A 213 3.15 -0.40 5.92
C LEU A 213 3.69 -1.34 7.01
N VAL A 214 2.82 -2.04 7.74
CA VAL A 214 3.24 -2.92 8.83
C VAL A 214 4.07 -4.10 8.30
N ILE A 215 3.75 -4.64 7.13
CA ILE A 215 4.54 -5.71 6.50
C ILE A 215 5.91 -5.19 6.03
N LEU A 216 5.96 -4.01 5.41
CA LEU A 216 7.24 -3.40 5.04
C LEU A 216 8.13 -3.15 6.26
N MET A 217 7.53 -2.75 7.38
CA MET A 217 8.25 -2.62 8.66
C MET A 217 8.73 -3.98 9.19
N ALA A 218 7.92 -5.04 9.07
CA ALA A 218 8.31 -6.40 9.46
C ALA A 218 9.50 -6.92 8.62
N ASP A 219 9.46 -6.68 7.31
CA ASP A 219 10.54 -7.03 6.39
C ASP A 219 11.81 -6.23 6.73
N ALA A 220 11.70 -4.93 6.97
CA ALA A 220 12.83 -4.11 7.39
C ALA A 220 13.44 -4.57 8.74
N VAL A 221 12.61 -4.96 9.72
CA VAL A 221 13.08 -5.56 10.97
C VAL A 221 13.83 -6.86 10.69
N SER A 222 13.30 -7.71 9.82
CA SER A 222 13.95 -8.96 9.46
C SER A 222 15.32 -8.76 8.84
N GLU A 223 15.46 -7.78 7.94
CA GLU A 223 16.74 -7.44 7.31
C GLU A 223 17.74 -6.85 8.29
N VAL A 224 17.28 -6.01 9.25
CA VAL A 224 18.13 -5.45 10.30
C VAL A 224 18.69 -6.54 11.23
N TYR A 225 17.87 -7.52 11.58
CA TYR A 225 18.25 -8.62 12.48
C TYR A 225 18.70 -9.89 11.75
N GLN A 226 18.77 -9.86 10.42
CA GLN A 226 19.16 -10.97 9.55
C GLN A 226 18.37 -12.26 9.82
N PHE A 227 17.06 -12.15 10.07
CA PHE A 227 16.23 -13.35 10.14
C PHE A 227 16.07 -13.97 8.75
N GLN A 228 16.02 -15.30 8.68
CA GLN A 228 15.76 -15.99 7.41
C GLN A 228 14.37 -15.61 6.90
N ILE A 229 14.35 -14.83 5.82
CA ILE A 229 13.14 -14.42 5.11
C ILE A 229 12.72 -15.56 4.19
N TYR A 230 11.60 -16.19 4.50
CA TYR A 230 10.95 -17.12 3.58
C TYR A 230 10.07 -16.33 2.60
N ALA A 231 9.74 -16.93 1.45
CA ALA A 231 8.89 -16.34 0.41
C ALA A 231 7.46 -15.95 0.86
N THR A 232 7.12 -16.14 2.14
CA THR A 232 5.85 -15.77 2.77
C THR A 232 5.52 -14.29 2.59
N SER A 233 6.50 -13.36 2.70
CA SER A 233 6.25 -11.92 2.48
C SER A 233 5.71 -11.61 1.09
N GLN A 234 6.18 -12.34 0.07
CA GLN A 234 5.70 -12.17 -1.31
C GLN A 234 4.23 -12.56 -1.46
N ILE A 235 3.78 -13.65 -0.83
CA ILE A 235 2.38 -14.10 -0.89
C ILE A 235 1.44 -13.09 -0.21
N ILE A 236 1.88 -12.56 0.93
CA ILE A 236 1.11 -11.56 1.68
C ILE A 236 1.02 -10.28 0.86
N LEU A 237 2.13 -9.84 0.26
CA LEU A 237 2.17 -8.71 -0.64
C LEU A 237 1.20 -8.91 -1.82
N THR A 238 1.25 -10.06 -2.50
CA THR A 238 0.33 -10.38 -3.60
C THR A 238 -1.13 -10.24 -3.16
N SER A 239 -1.46 -10.74 -1.98
CA SER A 239 -2.82 -10.65 -1.43
C SER A 239 -3.24 -9.19 -1.24
N ILE A 240 -2.37 -8.35 -0.70
CA ILE A 240 -2.62 -6.91 -0.52
C ILE A 240 -2.83 -6.21 -1.85
N LEU A 241 -2.00 -6.50 -2.86
CA LEU A 241 -2.13 -5.93 -4.20
C LEU A 241 -3.45 -6.32 -4.87
N ILE A 242 -3.88 -7.58 -4.71
CA ILE A 242 -5.20 -8.04 -5.17
C ILE A 242 -6.31 -7.25 -4.48
N PHE A 243 -6.24 -7.07 -3.15
CA PHE A 243 -7.24 -6.28 -2.43
C PHE A 243 -7.26 -4.81 -2.87
N PHE A 244 -6.10 -4.19 -3.12
CA PHE A 244 -6.04 -2.87 -3.74
C PHE A 244 -6.76 -2.87 -5.09
N GLY A 245 -6.52 -3.88 -5.93
CA GLY A 245 -7.16 -4.01 -7.24
C GLY A 245 -8.68 -4.07 -7.14
N ILE A 246 -9.21 -4.90 -6.23
CA ILE A 246 -10.65 -5.01 -5.97
C ILE A 246 -11.23 -3.66 -5.55
N VAL A 247 -10.59 -2.94 -4.64
CA VAL A 247 -11.08 -1.64 -4.15
C VAL A 247 -11.07 -0.59 -5.26
N LEU A 248 -10.01 -0.54 -6.07
CA LEU A 248 -9.90 0.42 -7.18
C LEU A 248 -10.90 0.10 -8.31
N VAL A 249 -11.08 -1.18 -8.68
CA VAL A 249 -12.12 -1.57 -9.66
C VAL A 249 -13.50 -1.16 -9.19
N LYS A 250 -13.83 -1.40 -7.91
CA LYS A 250 -15.12 -0.96 -7.33
C LYS A 250 -15.26 0.56 -7.36
N LYS A 251 -14.21 1.32 -7.04
CA LYS A 251 -14.23 2.80 -7.12
C LYS A 251 -14.43 3.28 -8.55
N LEU A 252 -13.74 2.69 -9.52
CA LEU A 252 -13.87 3.02 -10.94
C LEU A 252 -15.30 2.78 -11.43
N TYR A 253 -15.89 1.63 -11.08
CA TYR A 253 -17.28 1.34 -11.41
C TYR A 253 -18.26 2.33 -10.74
N PHE A 254 -18.01 2.66 -9.47
CA PHE A 254 -18.83 3.61 -8.72
C PHE A 254 -18.82 5.00 -9.34
N ILE A 255 -17.64 5.59 -9.62
CA ILE A 255 -17.53 6.96 -10.17
C ILE A 255 -18.26 7.10 -11.50
N ASN A 256 -18.23 6.05 -12.30
CA ASN A 256 -18.86 6.06 -13.62
C ASN A 256 -20.32 5.58 -13.62
N SER A 257 -20.90 5.29 -12.46
CA SER A 257 -22.33 5.02 -12.31
C SER A 257 -23.11 6.32 -12.14
N GLU A 258 -24.35 6.39 -12.64
CA GLU A 258 -25.24 7.55 -12.46
C GLU A 258 -25.40 7.92 -10.98
N TYR A 259 -25.48 6.91 -10.12
CA TYR A 259 -25.55 7.05 -8.68
C TYR A 259 -24.27 7.69 -8.11
N GLY A 260 -23.09 7.22 -8.51
CA GLY A 260 -21.83 7.80 -8.05
C GLY A 260 -21.65 9.24 -8.50
N GLN A 261 -22.03 9.56 -9.74
CA GLN A 261 -22.02 10.92 -10.26
C GLN A 261 -22.97 11.83 -9.45
N PHE A 262 -24.17 11.36 -9.12
CA PHE A 262 -25.11 12.06 -8.24
C PHE A 262 -24.52 12.32 -6.84
N TYR A 263 -23.94 11.32 -6.18
CA TYR A 263 -23.35 11.51 -4.85
C TYR A 263 -22.11 12.40 -4.85
N GLU A 264 -21.24 12.27 -5.84
CA GLU A 264 -20.09 13.16 -5.99
C GLU A 264 -20.55 14.61 -6.27
N SER A 265 -21.63 14.80 -7.02
CA SER A 265 -22.25 16.13 -7.21
C SER A 265 -22.80 16.72 -5.92
N LEU A 266 -23.37 15.89 -5.04
CA LEU A 266 -23.86 16.33 -3.73
C LEU A 266 -22.70 16.73 -2.81
N ILE A 267 -21.61 15.94 -2.79
CA ILE A 267 -20.38 16.26 -2.05
C ILE A 267 -19.77 17.57 -2.56
N ARG A 268 -19.73 17.76 -3.89
CA ARG A 268 -19.25 18.99 -4.54
C ARG A 268 -20.05 20.24 -4.12
N ASN A 269 -21.34 20.07 -3.85
CA ASN A 269 -22.25 21.14 -3.44
C ASN A 269 -22.38 21.35 -1.91
N GLN A 270 -21.75 20.50 -1.07
CA GLN A 270 -21.75 20.66 0.39
C GLN A 270 -21.04 21.93 0.89
N GLY A 271 -20.28 22.62 0.03
CA GLY A 271 -19.78 23.98 0.33
C GLY A 271 -20.89 25.03 0.47
N ARG A 272 -22.10 24.78 -0.06
CA ARG A 272 -23.27 25.68 0.00
C ARG A 272 -24.48 25.11 0.73
N LEU A 273 -24.65 23.79 0.73
CA LEU A 273 -25.75 23.12 1.43
C LEU A 273 -25.19 22.51 2.72
N GLY A 274 -25.61 23.05 3.87
CA GLY A 274 -25.25 22.52 5.19
C GLY A 274 -25.50 21.02 5.33
N ARG A 275 -24.89 20.38 6.34
CA ARG A 275 -24.86 18.92 6.64
C ARG A 275 -26.04 18.13 6.04
N LEU A 276 -25.92 17.73 4.79
CA LEU A 276 -26.84 16.78 4.18
C LEU A 276 -26.45 15.39 4.66
N ALA A 277 -27.35 14.75 5.39
CA ALA A 277 -27.20 13.36 5.80
C ALA A 277 -27.26 12.48 4.54
N VAL A 278 -26.09 12.16 3.99
CA VAL A 278 -25.94 11.17 2.92
C VAL A 278 -26.43 9.83 3.45
N LYS A 279 -27.65 9.43 3.06
CA LYS A 279 -28.21 8.11 3.36
C LYS A 279 -27.45 7.11 2.49
N ARG A 280 -26.49 6.37 3.08
CA ARG A 280 -25.68 5.36 2.39
C ARG A 280 -26.59 4.26 1.82
N HIS A 281 -26.97 4.34 0.54
CA HIS A 281 -27.76 3.29 -0.11
C HIS A 281 -26.87 2.38 -0.96
N ASN A 282 -26.38 1.37 -0.26
CA ASN A 282 -25.95 0.03 -0.63
C ASN A 282 -25.15 -0.43 0.58
N SER A 283 -25.84 -0.40 1.72
CA SER A 283 -25.30 -0.98 2.93
C SER A 283 -25.01 -2.43 2.65
N ASP A 284 -25.83 -3.21 1.94
CA ASP A 284 -25.78 -4.69 1.96
C ASP A 284 -24.41 -5.37 1.93
N LEU A 285 -23.44 -4.98 1.09
CA LEU A 285 -22.08 -5.56 1.13
C LEU A 285 -21.21 -5.00 2.28
N ASN A 286 -21.37 -3.71 2.58
CA ASN A 286 -20.74 -3.07 3.73
C ASN A 286 -21.41 -3.47 5.04
N THR A 287 -22.73 -3.68 5.09
CA THR A 287 -23.45 -4.34 6.18
C THR A 287 -23.15 -5.81 6.20
N GLN A 288 -22.78 -6.51 5.12
CA GLN A 288 -22.28 -7.88 5.23
C GLN A 288 -20.90 -7.93 5.85
N LEU A 289 -19.94 -7.07 5.45
CA LEU A 289 -18.63 -6.97 6.12
C LEU A 289 -18.74 -6.40 7.54
N VAL A 290 -19.67 -5.49 7.79
CA VAL A 290 -19.97 -4.92 9.11
C VAL A 290 -20.84 -5.85 9.95
N GLN A 291 -21.70 -6.69 9.37
CA GLN A 291 -22.45 -7.76 10.07
C GLN A 291 -21.53 -8.95 10.31
N LEU A 292 -20.57 -9.22 9.42
CA LEU A 292 -19.45 -10.13 9.66
C LEU A 292 -18.61 -9.56 10.80
N ALA A 293 -18.19 -8.29 10.75
CA ALA A 293 -17.40 -7.66 11.81
C ALA A 293 -18.19 -7.46 13.13
N ARG A 294 -19.50 -7.18 13.07
CA ARG A 294 -20.40 -7.10 14.24
C ARG A 294 -20.64 -8.49 14.80
N GLY A 295 -21.06 -9.46 13.99
CA GLY A 295 -21.22 -10.85 14.37
C GLY A 295 -19.93 -11.44 14.93
N TYR A 296 -18.78 -11.03 14.39
CA TYR A 296 -17.44 -11.34 14.86
C TYR A 296 -17.13 -10.78 16.25
N LEU A 297 -17.52 -9.54 16.56
CA LEU A 297 -17.27 -8.91 17.86
C LEU A 297 -18.35 -9.15 18.92
N THR A 298 -19.57 -9.54 18.52
CA THR A 298 -20.70 -9.73 19.45
C THR A 298 -21.03 -11.19 19.73
N HIS A 299 -20.59 -12.16 18.92
CA HIS A 299 -20.76 -13.58 19.28
C HIS A 299 -19.75 -14.02 20.36
N ARG A 300 -20.27 -14.51 21.49
CA ARG A 300 -19.52 -15.11 22.61
C ARG A 300 -18.56 -16.25 22.20
N ARG A 301 -18.73 -16.83 21.01
CA ARG A 301 -17.79 -17.80 20.41
C ARG A 301 -16.92 -17.10 19.38
N ASN A 302 -15.76 -16.70 19.85
CA ASN A 302 -14.81 -15.88 19.13
C ASN A 302 -14.02 -16.77 18.14
N TYR A 303 -14.66 -17.29 17.08
CA TYR A 303 -14.07 -18.28 16.16
C TYR A 303 -12.80 -17.79 15.46
N LEU A 304 -12.62 -16.48 15.29
CA LEU A 304 -11.40 -15.91 14.74
C LEU A 304 -10.33 -15.73 15.82
N PHE A 305 -10.69 -15.49 17.10
CA PHE A 305 -9.75 -15.65 18.22
C PHE A 305 -9.35 -17.12 18.35
N LEU A 306 -10.28 -18.05 18.12
CA LEU A 306 -10.00 -19.48 18.10
C LEU A 306 -9.20 -19.89 16.85
N LEU A 307 -9.40 -19.22 15.71
CA LEU A 307 -8.62 -19.44 14.48
C LEU A 307 -7.23 -18.83 14.59
N SER A 308 -7.10 -17.62 15.16
CA SER A 308 -5.83 -16.95 15.41
C SER A 308 -5.07 -17.58 16.56
N TYR A 309 -5.76 -18.07 17.59
CA TYR A 309 -5.19 -18.91 18.64
C TYR A 309 -4.82 -20.27 18.05
N ALA A 310 -5.66 -20.94 17.26
CA ALA A 310 -5.31 -22.21 16.62
C ALA A 310 -4.16 -22.04 15.62
N THR A 311 -4.11 -20.97 14.84
CA THR A 311 -2.96 -20.69 13.96
C THR A 311 -1.73 -20.28 14.75
N ALA A 312 -1.85 -19.50 15.83
CA ALA A 312 -0.73 -19.24 16.74
C ALA A 312 -0.24 -20.53 17.43
N SER A 313 -1.15 -21.42 17.84
CA SER A 313 -0.85 -22.73 18.43
C SER A 313 -0.19 -23.65 17.42
N VAL A 314 -0.67 -23.70 16.17
CA VAL A 314 -0.03 -24.40 15.05
C VAL A 314 1.37 -23.83 14.82
N ILE A 315 1.54 -22.50 14.86
CA ILE A 315 2.83 -21.88 14.63
C ILE A 315 3.85 -22.19 15.73
N VAL A 316 3.40 -22.14 16.99
CA VAL A 316 4.19 -22.52 18.16
C VAL A 316 4.50 -24.03 18.15
N TYR A 317 3.53 -24.87 17.76
CA TYR A 317 3.66 -26.33 17.72
C TYR A 317 4.64 -26.80 16.64
N PHE A 318 4.57 -26.23 15.43
CA PHE A 318 5.44 -26.59 14.31
C PHE A 318 6.81 -25.88 14.31
N ARG A 319 7.13 -25.10 15.36
CA ARG A 319 8.41 -24.35 15.50
C ARG A 319 8.81 -23.61 14.23
N PHE A 320 7.88 -22.85 13.64
CA PHE A 320 8.22 -22.08 12.44
C PHE A 320 9.37 -21.10 12.71
N PRO A 321 10.19 -20.80 11.69
CA PRO A 321 11.24 -19.79 11.77
C PRO A 321 10.70 -18.46 12.34
N ARG A 322 11.49 -17.79 13.20
CA ARG A 322 11.06 -16.59 13.94
C ARG A 322 10.44 -15.51 13.05
N TYR A 323 10.94 -15.34 11.83
CA TYR A 323 10.40 -14.43 10.83
C TYR A 323 8.98 -14.79 10.36
N THR A 324 8.74 -16.07 10.03
CA THR A 324 7.41 -16.56 9.64
C THR A 324 6.40 -16.37 10.77
N THR A 325 6.83 -16.63 12.00
CA THR A 325 6.02 -16.39 13.21
C THR A 325 5.70 -14.91 13.40
N LEU A 326 6.68 -14.02 13.23
CA LEU A 326 6.50 -12.57 13.32
C LEU A 326 5.55 -12.03 12.24
N ASN A 327 5.78 -12.40 10.98
CA ASN A 327 4.92 -11.98 9.87
C ASN A 327 3.49 -12.48 10.03
N PHE A 328 3.32 -13.74 10.45
CA PHE A 328 1.99 -14.28 10.66
C PHE A 328 1.27 -13.58 11.82
N PHE A 329 1.96 -13.37 12.94
CA PHE A 329 1.43 -12.58 14.06
C PHE A 329 1.00 -11.19 13.60
N ILE A 330 1.85 -10.53 12.79
CA ILE A 330 1.60 -9.22 12.23
C ILE A 330 0.36 -9.22 11.32
N ILE A 331 0.22 -10.18 10.41
CA ILE A 331 -0.97 -10.29 9.55
C ILE A 331 -2.22 -10.45 10.41
N VAL A 332 -2.20 -11.41 11.34
CA VAL A 332 -3.33 -11.69 12.22
C VAL A 332 -3.71 -10.46 13.04
N PHE A 333 -2.71 -9.77 13.59
CA PHE A 333 -2.89 -8.55 14.36
C PHE A 333 -3.43 -7.40 13.49
N SER A 334 -2.85 -7.17 12.31
CA SER A 334 -3.28 -6.13 11.36
C SER A 334 -4.69 -6.40 10.86
N VAL A 335 -5.04 -7.65 10.55
CA VAL A 335 -6.42 -8.05 10.20
C VAL A 335 -7.35 -7.79 11.39
N ALA A 336 -6.98 -8.20 12.60
CA ALA A 336 -7.77 -7.95 13.80
C ALA A 336 -8.00 -6.44 14.05
N VAL A 337 -6.98 -5.60 13.87
CA VAL A 337 -7.06 -4.14 13.98
C VAL A 337 -7.99 -3.57 12.89
N VAL A 338 -7.86 -4.00 11.63
CA VAL A 338 -8.74 -3.57 10.53
C VAL A 338 -10.19 -3.94 10.83
N PHE A 339 -10.46 -5.17 11.24
CA PHE A 339 -11.81 -5.62 11.61
C PHE A 339 -12.36 -4.86 12.81
N TRP A 340 -11.53 -4.58 13.82
CA TRP A 340 -11.92 -3.79 14.98
C TRP A 340 -12.26 -2.34 14.61
N VAL A 341 -11.44 -1.68 13.79
CA VAL A 341 -11.70 -0.32 13.29
C VAL A 341 -12.97 -0.28 12.46
N ILE A 342 -13.17 -1.25 11.55
CA ILE A 342 -14.40 -1.37 10.76
C ILE A 342 -15.61 -1.51 11.69
N ALA A 343 -15.55 -2.36 12.71
CA ALA A 343 -16.69 -2.52 13.60
C ALA A 343 -16.99 -1.29 14.47
N MET A 344 -15.95 -0.58 14.93
CA MET A 344 -16.11 0.66 15.71
C MET A 344 -16.73 1.78 14.86
N LEU A 345 -16.34 1.90 13.57
CA LEU A 345 -16.89 2.90 12.64
C LEU A 345 -18.37 2.68 12.28
N TYR A 346 -18.93 1.51 12.60
CA TYR A 346 -20.30 1.14 12.28
C TYR A 346 -21.11 0.72 13.53
N LYS A 347 -20.64 1.05 14.74
CA LYS A 347 -21.46 1.09 15.95
C LYS A 347 -22.44 2.28 15.86
N LYS A 348 -23.58 2.05 15.19
CA LYS A 348 -24.83 2.79 15.45
C LYS A 348 -25.79 1.90 16.21
#